data_AF-A0AAU4YRR7-F1
#
_entry.id   AF-A0AAU4YRR7-F1
#
_cell.length_a   1.000
_cell.length_b   1.000
_cell.length_c   1.000
_cell.angle_alpha   90.00
_cell.angle_beta   90.00
_cell.angle_gamma   90.00
#
_symmetry.space_group_name_H-M   'P 1'
#
loop_
_entity.id
_entity.type
_entity.pdbx_description
1 polymer ?
#
loop_
_entity_poly.entity_id
_entity_poly.type
_entity_poly.pdbx_seq_one_letter_code
_entity_poly.pdbx_strand_id
1 'polypeptide(L)'
;MVNVLSSGVWTGVDVDASQFSGLQTKRLAWGDVTDDVKSSYVFEGCSTQVSLDGIPSVIGTFKHYNHVIPMPPNPMFTAELTVTVAFGNKDRRTVGPMKFQHHETPNVGASQEDTVELEEVKFEQVVEVDGRWYDMHVQGFLQFGQITRHFVSVEDAKDPNTAELRASFTPYQGPA
;
A
#
# COMPACT_ATOMS: atom_id res chain seq x y z
N MET A 1 15.89 -2.48 17.62
CA MET A 1 14.82 -3.00 16.75
C MET A 1 13.68 -3.49 17.63
N VAL A 2 12.43 -3.41 17.14
CA VAL A 2 11.23 -3.88 17.86
C VAL A 2 10.35 -4.74 16.97
N ASN A 3 9.66 -5.72 17.54
CA ASN A 3 8.74 -6.58 16.79
C ASN A 3 7.46 -5.83 16.47
N VAL A 4 7.11 -5.82 15.18
CA VAL A 4 5.90 -5.23 14.64
C VAL A 4 5.10 -6.30 13.91
N LEU A 5 3.83 -6.39 14.23
CA LEU A 5 2.84 -7.05 13.42
C LEU A 5 2.02 -5.98 12.70
N SER A 6 1.91 -6.09 11.39
CA SER A 6 1.05 -5.23 10.59
C SER A 6 -0.04 -6.02 9.88
N SER A 7 -1.11 -5.32 9.55
CA SER A 7 -2.19 -5.76 8.66
C SER A 7 -2.77 -4.54 7.98
N GLY A 8 -3.44 -4.69 6.84
CA GLY A 8 -4.08 -3.56 6.19
C GLY A 8 -5.31 -3.97 5.41
N VAL A 9 -6.18 -3.00 5.20
CA VAL A 9 -7.42 -3.13 4.44
C VAL A 9 -7.61 -1.93 3.53
N TRP A 10 -8.09 -2.17 2.32
CA TRP A 10 -8.47 -1.13 1.39
C TRP A 10 -9.81 -0.53 1.83
N THR A 11 -9.83 0.73 2.22
CA THR A 11 -10.98 1.36 2.87
C THR A 11 -11.87 2.14 1.94
N GLY A 12 -11.36 2.61 0.82
CA GLY A 12 -12.09 3.49 -0.08
C GLY A 12 -11.45 3.63 -1.45
N VAL A 13 -12.23 4.24 -2.34
CA VAL A 13 -11.83 4.77 -3.64
C VAL A 13 -12.49 6.14 -3.83
N ASP A 14 -11.89 7.02 -4.63
CA ASP A 14 -12.42 8.38 -4.89
C ASP A 14 -13.38 8.47 -6.09
N VAL A 15 -13.70 7.32 -6.71
CA VAL A 15 -14.66 7.16 -7.81
C VAL A 15 -15.84 6.28 -7.37
N ASP A 16 -16.73 5.93 -8.30
CA ASP A 16 -17.87 5.05 -8.01
C ASP A 16 -17.41 3.67 -7.50
N ALA A 17 -17.59 3.45 -6.19
CA ALA A 17 -17.20 2.24 -5.49
C ALA A 17 -17.93 0.98 -5.98
N SER A 18 -19.05 1.10 -6.71
CA SER A 18 -19.76 -0.06 -7.26
C SER A 18 -18.96 -0.83 -8.32
N GLN A 19 -17.94 -0.19 -8.90
CA GLN A 19 -16.99 -0.79 -9.85
C GLN A 19 -15.92 -1.65 -9.16
N PHE A 20 -15.88 -1.62 -7.82
CA PHE A 20 -14.85 -2.25 -7.02
C PHE A 20 -15.45 -3.33 -6.13
N SER A 21 -14.61 -4.33 -5.84
CA SER A 21 -14.91 -5.41 -4.90
C SER A 21 -13.77 -5.56 -3.90
N GLY A 22 -14.10 -6.04 -2.70
CA GLY A 22 -13.10 -6.29 -1.65
C GLY A 22 -12.70 -5.06 -0.82
N LEU A 23 -13.44 -3.95 -0.90
CA LEU A 23 -13.36 -2.90 0.13
C LEU A 23 -13.55 -3.51 1.53
N GLN A 24 -12.84 -2.95 2.51
CA GLN A 24 -12.69 -3.45 3.87
C GLN A 24 -11.98 -4.82 3.98
N THR A 25 -11.28 -5.23 2.92
CA THR A 25 -10.45 -6.44 2.92
C THR A 25 -9.02 -6.14 2.49
N LYS A 26 -8.15 -7.13 2.56
CA LYS A 26 -6.76 -7.02 2.10
C LYS A 26 -6.61 -6.92 0.56
N ARG A 27 -7.68 -7.18 -0.21
CA ARG A 27 -7.69 -7.18 -1.67
C ARG A 27 -8.73 -6.20 -2.18
N LEU A 28 -8.32 -5.27 -3.04
CA LEU A 28 -9.22 -4.40 -3.80
C LEU A 28 -9.14 -4.79 -5.27
N ALA A 29 -10.25 -5.12 -5.90
CA ALA A 29 -10.28 -5.58 -7.29
C ALA A 29 -11.30 -4.79 -8.13
N TRP A 30 -10.99 -4.56 -9.39
CA TRP A 30 -11.79 -3.79 -10.35
C TRP A 30 -11.79 -4.44 -11.75
N GLY A 31 -12.66 -3.93 -12.63
CA GLY A 31 -12.83 -4.41 -14.00
C GLY A 31 -14.16 -5.16 -14.21
N ASP A 32 -14.80 -4.93 -15.35
CA ASP A 32 -16.07 -5.59 -15.74
C ASP A 32 -15.79 -6.95 -16.41
N VAL A 33 -15.20 -7.85 -15.63
CA VAL A 33 -14.79 -9.20 -16.02
C VAL A 33 -15.03 -10.18 -14.87
N THR A 34 -14.82 -11.48 -15.11
CA THR A 34 -14.93 -12.48 -14.03
C THR A 34 -13.87 -12.25 -12.95
N ASP A 35 -14.17 -12.61 -11.71
CA ASP A 35 -13.34 -12.25 -10.55
C ASP A 35 -11.88 -12.78 -10.62
N ASP A 36 -11.66 -13.87 -11.34
CA ASP A 36 -10.34 -14.49 -11.53
C ASP A 36 -9.41 -13.72 -12.49
N VAL A 37 -9.95 -12.80 -13.29
CA VAL A 37 -9.21 -12.00 -14.27
C VAL A 37 -9.27 -10.49 -13.97
N LYS A 38 -9.83 -10.10 -12.82
CA LYS A 38 -9.86 -8.69 -12.38
C LYS A 38 -8.47 -8.19 -11.98
N SER A 39 -8.10 -7.03 -12.47
CA SER A 39 -6.99 -6.25 -11.91
C SER A 39 -7.24 -5.98 -10.43
N SER A 40 -6.18 -6.04 -9.62
CA SER A 40 -6.33 -5.90 -8.18
C SER A 40 -5.07 -5.48 -7.45
N TYR A 41 -5.26 -4.80 -6.34
CA TYR A 41 -4.24 -4.65 -5.32
C TYR A 41 -4.44 -5.66 -4.21
N VAL A 42 -3.33 -6.18 -3.68
CA VAL A 42 -3.31 -6.94 -2.44
C VAL A 42 -2.26 -6.36 -1.51
N PHE A 43 -2.66 -6.07 -0.27
CA PHE A 43 -1.75 -5.74 0.80
C PHE A 43 -1.66 -6.89 1.81
N GLU A 44 -0.46 -7.43 1.99
CA GLU A 44 -0.19 -8.43 3.01
C GLU A 44 0.67 -7.79 4.09
N GLY A 45 0.10 -7.66 5.30
CA GLY A 45 0.88 -7.28 6.46
C GLY A 45 1.95 -8.33 6.81
N CYS A 46 2.85 -7.98 7.72
CA CYS A 46 3.98 -8.83 8.08
C CYS A 46 4.19 -8.86 9.60
N SER A 47 4.90 -9.89 10.08
CA SER A 47 5.52 -9.88 11.40
C SER A 47 7.02 -9.75 11.21
N THR A 48 7.61 -8.64 11.67
CA THR A 48 9.02 -8.31 11.40
C THR A 48 9.64 -7.47 12.52
N GLN A 49 10.94 -7.26 12.43
CA GLN A 49 11.66 -6.31 13.27
C GLN A 49 11.85 -4.98 12.53
N VAL A 50 11.46 -3.88 13.18
CA VAL A 50 11.65 -2.54 12.65
C VAL A 50 12.70 -1.77 13.46
N SER A 51 13.43 -0.90 12.76
CA SER A 51 14.31 0.07 13.40
C SER A 51 13.55 1.33 13.83
N LEU A 52 13.99 1.95 14.92
CA LEU A 52 13.41 3.16 15.51
C LEU A 52 14.32 4.39 15.37
N ASP A 53 15.35 4.28 14.54
CA ASP A 53 16.39 5.29 14.26
C ASP A 53 16.17 6.00 12.92
N GLY A 54 14.99 5.84 12.30
CA GLY A 54 14.67 6.38 10.99
C GLY A 54 15.06 5.50 9.80
N ILE A 55 15.70 4.34 10.01
CA ILE A 55 16.00 3.42 8.90
C ILE A 55 14.71 2.77 8.38
N PRO A 56 14.41 2.82 7.07
CA PRO A 56 13.20 2.24 6.49
C PRO A 56 13.12 0.72 6.68
N SER A 57 12.08 0.28 7.37
CA SER A 57 11.77 -1.13 7.64
C SER A 57 10.53 -1.56 6.87
N VAL A 58 10.42 -2.85 6.56
CA VAL A 58 9.21 -3.40 5.91
C VAL A 58 8.01 -3.32 6.86
N ILE A 59 6.86 -2.89 6.33
CA ILE A 59 5.58 -2.88 7.06
C ILE A 59 4.53 -3.74 6.36
N GLY A 60 4.86 -4.34 5.22
CA GLY A 60 3.99 -5.23 4.47
C GLY A 60 4.46 -5.39 3.04
N THR A 61 3.74 -6.22 2.30
CA THR A 61 3.95 -6.48 0.89
C THR A 61 2.76 -5.92 0.12
N PHE A 62 3.05 -5.09 -0.87
CA PHE A 62 2.08 -4.62 -1.85
C PHE A 62 2.23 -5.43 -3.13
N LYS A 63 1.12 -5.93 -3.66
CA LYS A 63 1.05 -6.65 -4.93
C LYS A 63 0.06 -5.97 -5.84
N HIS A 64 0.43 -5.83 -7.10
CA HIS A 64 -0.47 -5.40 -8.17
C HIS A 64 -0.62 -6.55 -9.17
N TYR A 65 -1.83 -7.07 -9.27
CA TYR A 65 -2.24 -7.96 -10.33
C TYR A 65 -2.76 -7.07 -11.45
N ASN A 66 -1.94 -6.85 -12.48
CA ASN A 66 -2.33 -6.07 -13.65
C ASN A 66 -2.79 -7.04 -14.74
N HIS A 67 -4.10 -7.09 -14.98
CA HIS A 67 -4.72 -7.97 -15.97
C HIS A 67 -5.39 -7.14 -17.06
N VAL A 68 -5.41 -7.70 -18.26
CA VAL A 68 -6.08 -7.06 -19.39
C VAL A 68 -7.58 -7.03 -19.15
N ILE A 69 -8.08 -5.86 -18.78
CA ILE A 69 -9.51 -5.59 -18.59
C ILE A 69 -10.03 -4.61 -19.66
N PRO A 70 -11.35 -4.63 -19.95
CA PRO A 70 -11.97 -3.54 -20.68
C PRO A 70 -11.71 -2.21 -19.96
N MET A 71 -11.36 -1.18 -20.72
CA MET A 71 -11.08 0.16 -20.20
C MET A 71 -12.22 0.61 -19.28
N PRO A 72 -11.95 0.84 -17.97
CA PRO A 72 -13.00 1.25 -17.04
C PRO A 72 -13.46 2.68 -17.33
N PRO A 73 -14.67 3.07 -16.89
CA PRO A 73 -15.14 4.45 -17.01
C PRO A 73 -14.21 5.48 -16.35
N ASN A 74 -13.52 5.06 -15.28
CA ASN A 74 -12.52 5.86 -14.58
C ASN A 74 -11.17 5.13 -14.60
N PRO A 75 -10.32 5.35 -15.62
CA PRO A 75 -8.98 4.75 -15.68
C PRO A 75 -8.00 5.35 -14.67
N MET A 76 -8.34 6.49 -14.09
CA MET A 76 -7.57 7.14 -13.03
C MET A 76 -8.44 7.19 -11.79
N PHE A 77 -7.93 6.66 -10.68
CA PHE A 77 -8.61 6.69 -9.39
C PHE A 77 -7.58 6.63 -8.26
N THR A 78 -7.98 7.06 -7.07
CA THR A 78 -7.20 6.91 -5.84
C THR A 78 -7.78 5.76 -5.02
N ALA A 79 -6.96 4.76 -4.73
CA ALA A 79 -7.28 3.72 -3.74
C ALA A 79 -6.74 4.11 -2.36
N GLU A 80 -7.53 3.86 -1.33
CA GLU A 80 -7.18 4.18 0.05
C GLU A 80 -6.86 2.92 0.85
N LEU A 81 -5.66 2.83 1.41
CA LEU A 81 -5.23 1.75 2.29
C LEU A 81 -5.14 2.26 3.74
N THR A 82 -5.77 1.55 4.66
CA THR A 82 -5.58 1.74 6.09
C THR A 82 -4.77 0.57 6.66
N VAL A 83 -3.73 0.87 7.43
CA VAL A 83 -2.83 -0.13 8.02
C VAL A 83 -2.94 -0.10 9.54
N THR A 84 -3.13 -1.26 10.15
CA THR A 84 -2.96 -1.45 11.58
C THR A 84 -1.57 -1.98 11.85
N VAL A 85 -0.84 -1.35 12.76
CA VAL A 85 0.43 -1.80 13.30
C VAL A 85 0.30 -2.12 14.78
N ALA A 86 0.94 -3.19 15.21
CA ALA A 86 0.93 -3.69 16.57
C ALA A 86 2.36 -3.96 17.02
N PHE A 87 2.73 -3.45 18.21
CA PHE A 87 4.09 -3.56 18.73
C PHE A 87 4.12 -4.54 19.90
N GLY A 88 4.85 -5.65 19.72
CA GLY A 88 4.76 -6.79 20.63
C GLY A 88 3.31 -7.27 20.80
N ASN A 89 2.87 -7.47 22.05
CA ASN A 89 1.56 -8.03 22.40
C ASN A 89 0.56 -7.02 23.01
N LYS A 90 0.86 -5.72 23.01
CA LYS A 90 0.14 -4.75 23.85
C LYS A 90 -0.70 -3.76 23.06
N ASP A 91 -0.07 -2.93 22.24
CA ASP A 91 -0.76 -1.79 21.62
C ASP A 91 -0.90 -1.97 20.11
N ARG A 92 -2.12 -1.70 19.60
CA ARG A 92 -2.46 -1.66 18.18
C ARG A 92 -2.88 -0.26 17.81
N ARG A 93 -2.34 0.26 16.71
CA ARG A 93 -2.74 1.54 16.13
C ARG A 93 -3.10 1.37 14.68
N THR A 94 -4.22 1.95 14.30
CA THR A 94 -4.67 2.00 12.90
C THR A 94 -4.35 3.37 12.35
N VAL A 95 -3.62 3.41 11.25
CA VAL A 95 -3.19 4.62 10.55
C VAL A 95 -3.64 4.58 9.10
N GLY A 96 -4.01 5.73 8.57
CA GLY A 96 -4.55 5.86 7.22
C GLY A 96 -5.49 7.05 7.08
N PRO A 97 -6.03 7.27 5.87
CA PRO A 97 -5.72 6.49 4.67
C PRO A 97 -4.36 6.87 4.06
N MET A 98 -3.63 5.87 3.57
CA MET A 98 -2.57 6.06 2.58
C MET A 98 -3.22 6.05 1.19
N LYS A 99 -2.82 6.98 0.32
CA LYS A 99 -3.45 7.19 -0.98
C LYS A 99 -2.56 6.69 -2.12
N PHE A 100 -3.12 5.81 -2.94
CA PHE A 100 -2.48 5.17 -4.09
C PHE A 100 -3.20 5.65 -5.35
N GLN A 101 -2.57 6.55 -6.09
CA GLN A 101 -3.10 7.07 -7.34
C GLN A 101 -2.82 6.05 -8.45
N HIS A 102 -3.85 5.35 -8.90
CA HIS A 102 -3.80 4.40 -9.99
C HIS A 102 -4.00 5.09 -11.33
N HIS A 103 -3.30 4.61 -12.33
CA HIS A 103 -3.54 4.93 -13.73
C HIS A 103 -3.51 3.63 -14.55
N GLU A 104 -4.70 3.24 -15.00
CA GLU A 104 -4.93 2.17 -15.95
C GLU A 104 -4.64 2.70 -17.36
N THR A 105 -3.67 2.10 -18.03
CA THR A 105 -3.27 2.53 -19.37
C THR A 105 -4.10 1.82 -20.45
N PRO A 106 -4.40 2.48 -21.58
CA PRO A 106 -4.99 1.79 -22.71
C PRO A 106 -4.09 0.63 -23.15
N ASN A 107 -4.68 -0.56 -23.25
CA ASN A 107 -4.05 -1.78 -23.73
C ASN A 107 -3.69 -1.78 -25.24
N VAL A 108 -3.24 -0.64 -25.77
CA VAL A 108 -2.97 -0.41 -27.20
C VAL A 108 -1.53 0.09 -27.38
N GLY A 109 -0.72 -0.67 -28.14
CA GLY A 109 0.66 -0.29 -28.47
C GLY A 109 1.71 -0.89 -27.54
N ALA A 110 2.90 -0.28 -27.50
CA ALA A 110 4.07 -0.83 -26.80
C ALA A 110 4.14 -0.52 -25.30
N SER A 111 3.28 0.36 -24.79
CA SER A 111 3.25 0.78 -23.38
C SER A 111 1.89 0.42 -22.79
N GLN A 112 1.83 -0.79 -22.26
CA GLN A 112 0.67 -1.41 -21.60
C GLN A 112 1.02 -1.58 -20.12
N GLU A 113 1.53 -0.52 -19.50
CA GLU A 113 2.04 -0.58 -18.12
C GLU A 113 1.20 0.32 -17.26
N ASP A 114 0.57 -0.28 -16.25
CA ASP A 114 -0.18 0.48 -15.28
C ASP A 114 0.74 1.01 -14.19
N THR A 115 0.44 2.22 -13.74
CA THR A 115 1.26 2.91 -12.76
C THR A 115 0.47 3.24 -11.51
N VAL A 116 1.14 3.12 -10.37
CA VAL A 116 0.62 3.49 -9.06
C VAL A 116 1.58 4.49 -8.44
N GLU A 117 1.06 5.64 -8.02
CA GLU A 117 1.81 6.65 -7.29
C GLU A 117 1.33 6.74 -5.84
N LEU A 118 2.27 6.59 -4.89
CA LEU A 118 2.02 6.71 -3.47
C LEU A 118 2.31 8.13 -2.99
N GLU A 119 1.31 8.81 -2.44
CA GLU A 119 1.51 10.12 -1.82
C GLU A 119 2.45 10.04 -0.61
N GLU A 120 3.24 11.09 -0.38
CA GLU A 120 4.01 11.20 0.86
C GLU A 120 3.05 11.27 2.05
N VAL A 121 3.20 10.35 2.99
CA VAL A 121 2.31 10.26 4.15
C VAL A 121 3.07 9.99 5.44
N LYS A 122 2.76 10.79 6.45
CA LYS A 122 3.32 10.74 7.80
C LYS A 122 2.18 10.64 8.80
N PHE A 123 2.40 9.83 9.82
CA PHE A 123 1.47 9.64 10.92
C PHE A 123 2.22 9.89 12.23
N GLU A 124 1.62 10.67 13.12
CA GLU A 124 2.23 10.98 14.41
C GLU A 124 1.82 9.95 15.47
N GLN A 125 2.70 9.71 16.45
CA GLN A 125 2.41 8.89 17.63
C GLN A 125 1.82 7.50 17.32
N VAL A 126 2.40 6.83 16.33
CA VAL A 126 1.91 5.52 15.85
C VAL A 126 2.33 4.38 16.77
N VAL A 127 3.45 4.56 17.46
CA VAL A 127 4.16 3.48 18.17
C VAL A 127 4.65 3.99 19.50
N GLU A 128 4.40 3.25 20.58
CA GLU A 128 5.04 3.48 21.86
C GLU A 128 6.02 2.35 22.18
N VAL A 129 7.27 2.71 22.48
CA VAL A 129 8.32 1.79 22.91
C VAL A 129 8.99 2.38 24.13
N ASP A 130 9.00 1.63 25.24
CA ASP A 130 9.60 2.03 26.51
C ASP A 130 9.16 3.43 27.00
N GLY A 131 7.87 3.74 26.85
CA GLY A 131 7.29 5.02 27.28
C GLY A 131 7.52 6.20 26.30
N ARG A 132 8.07 5.93 25.11
CA ARG A 132 8.37 6.94 24.10
C ARG A 132 7.57 6.70 22.82
N TRP A 133 6.88 7.74 22.36
CA TRP A 133 6.15 7.74 21.10
C TRP A 133 7.06 7.94 19.89
N TYR A 134 6.73 7.28 18.78
CA TYR A 134 7.40 7.39 17.49
C TYR A 134 6.38 7.66 16.38
N ASP A 135 6.78 8.50 15.46
CA ASP A 135 6.08 8.81 14.23
C ASP A 135 6.44 7.79 13.16
N MET A 136 5.53 7.58 12.23
CA MET A 136 5.70 6.70 11.09
C MET A 136 5.68 7.52 9.81
N HIS A 137 6.73 7.39 9.00
CA HIS A 137 6.78 7.97 7.66
C HIS A 137 6.84 6.85 6.64
N VAL A 138 5.81 6.75 5.79
CA VAL A 138 5.79 5.78 4.68
C VAL A 138 6.69 6.30 3.57
N GLN A 139 7.76 5.55 3.30
CA GLN A 139 8.83 5.96 2.41
C GLN A 139 8.51 5.61 0.95
N GLY A 140 7.91 4.43 0.72
CA GLY A 140 7.60 3.96 -0.62
C GLY A 140 7.71 2.45 -0.76
N PHE A 141 7.71 2.00 -2.00
CA PHE A 141 7.94 0.62 -2.42
C PHE A 141 9.44 0.36 -2.58
N LEU A 142 9.95 -0.72 -2.00
CA LEU A 142 11.31 -1.19 -2.32
C LEU A 142 11.26 -2.03 -3.60
N GLN A 143 11.75 -1.47 -4.70
CA GLN A 143 11.88 -2.14 -5.99
C GLN A 143 13.33 -2.03 -6.48
N PHE A 144 13.89 -3.16 -6.93
CA PHE A 144 15.26 -3.21 -7.46
C PHE A 144 16.33 -2.57 -6.54
N GLY A 145 16.14 -2.67 -5.23
CA GLY A 145 17.05 -2.12 -4.22
C GLY A 145 16.90 -0.61 -3.96
N GLN A 146 15.91 0.05 -4.57
CA GLN A 146 15.62 1.46 -4.35
C GLN A 146 14.20 1.65 -3.81
N ILE A 147 14.05 2.62 -2.92
CA ILE A 147 12.73 3.03 -2.45
C ILE A 147 12.19 4.07 -3.42
N THR A 148 11.05 3.77 -4.02
CA THR A 148 10.33 4.63 -4.97
C THR A 148 8.89 4.80 -4.52
N ARG A 149 8.25 5.91 -4.90
CA ARG A 149 6.80 6.10 -4.75
C ARG A 149 6.03 5.79 -6.02
N HIS A 150 6.73 5.55 -7.11
CA HIS A 150 6.19 5.19 -8.40
C HIS A 150 6.38 3.69 -8.63
N PHE A 151 5.28 2.98 -8.86
CA PHE A 151 5.22 1.53 -9.00
C PHE A 151 4.59 1.17 -10.34
N VAL A 152 5.33 0.44 -11.19
CA VAL A 152 4.92 0.15 -12.57
C VAL A 152 4.67 -1.33 -12.74
N SER A 153 3.56 -1.75 -13.35
CA SER A 153 3.23 -3.15 -13.56
C SER A 153 2.93 -3.43 -15.02
N VAL A 154 3.62 -4.43 -15.58
CA VAL A 154 3.36 -4.92 -16.93
C VAL A 154 2.03 -5.68 -16.96
N GLU A 155 1.25 -5.46 -18.01
CA GLU A 155 0.01 -6.16 -18.30
C GLU A 155 0.18 -7.67 -18.45
N ASP A 156 -0.79 -8.41 -17.88
CA ASP A 156 -0.92 -9.87 -17.88
C ASP A 156 0.38 -10.65 -17.58
N ALA A 157 1.21 -10.09 -16.71
CA ALA A 157 2.39 -10.77 -16.21
C ALA A 157 1.98 -12.07 -15.49
N LYS A 158 2.74 -13.15 -15.73
CA LYS A 158 2.48 -14.46 -15.11
C LYS A 158 2.36 -14.39 -13.59
N ASP A 159 3.15 -13.53 -12.97
CA ASP A 159 3.17 -13.28 -11.54
C ASP A 159 2.90 -11.78 -11.30
N PRO A 160 2.16 -11.40 -10.24
CA PRO A 160 1.90 -9.99 -9.94
C PRO A 160 3.19 -9.24 -9.62
N ASN A 161 3.30 -7.99 -10.04
CA ASN A 161 4.39 -7.16 -9.56
C ASN A 161 4.24 -6.99 -8.04
N THR A 162 5.33 -7.16 -7.32
CA THR A 162 5.36 -7.25 -5.87
C THR A 162 6.48 -6.38 -5.31
N ALA A 163 6.19 -5.57 -4.30
CA ALA A 163 7.20 -4.82 -3.56
C ALA A 163 6.90 -4.79 -2.06
N GLU A 164 7.96 -4.60 -1.29
CA GLU A 164 7.82 -4.28 0.13
C GLU A 164 7.40 -2.82 0.28
N LEU A 165 6.35 -2.57 1.06
CA LEU A 165 6.05 -1.23 1.53
C LEU A 165 6.97 -0.92 2.71
N ARG A 166 7.77 0.14 2.59
CA ARG A 166 8.78 0.55 3.57
C ARG A 166 8.32 1.79 4.33
N ALA A 167 8.51 1.77 5.64
CA ALA A 167 8.31 2.94 6.50
C ALA A 167 9.46 3.09 7.51
N SER A 168 9.78 4.34 7.83
CA SER A 168 10.72 4.69 8.89
C SER A 168 9.97 5.12 10.14
N PHE A 169 10.53 4.76 11.30
CA PHE A 169 10.02 5.20 12.59
C PHE A 169 11.04 6.13 13.25
N THR A 170 10.59 7.31 13.68
CA THR A 170 11.44 8.32 14.33
C THR A 170 10.77 8.83 15.60
N PRO A 171 11.54 9.20 16.64
CA PRO A 171 10.92 9.65 17.88
C PRO A 171 10.04 10.89 17.68
N TYR A 172 8.82 10.84 18.21
CA TYR A 172 7.90 11.98 18.23
C TYR A 172 8.53 13.15 18.99
N GLN A 173 8.47 14.35 18.41
CA GLN A 173 9.10 15.56 18.98
C GLN A 173 8.09 16.49 19.67
N GLY A 174 6.80 16.12 19.72
CA GLY A 174 5.74 17.02 20.19
C GLY A 174 5.14 17.83 19.04
N PRO A 175 4.05 18.57 19.31
CA PRO A 175 3.53 19.55 18.35
C PRO A 175 4.57 20.65 18.11
N ALA A 176 4.68 21.08 16.84
CA ALA A 176 5.51 22.20 16.43
C ALA A 176 4.98 23.55 16.95
#